data_AF-M2PH01-F1
#
_entry.id   AF-M2PH01-F1
#
_cell.length_a   1.000
_cell.length_b   1.000
_cell.length_c   1.000
_cell.angle_alpha   90.00
_cell.angle_beta   90.00
_cell.angle_gamma   90.00
#
_symmetry.space_group_name_H-M   'P 1'
#
loop_
_entity.id
_entity.type
_entity.pdbx_description
1 polymer ?
#
loop_
_entity_poly.entity_id
_entity_poly.type
_entity_poly.pdbx_seq_one_letter_code
_entity_poly.pdbx_strand_id
1 'polypeptide(L)'
;MALDLVDGTDRQALDHVLADWSRAIEPTTRGKPNAPELAGLDTTGLTVTIGVGPGLPSRIGLTAPPELVPIPALPGDRLQPAFCGGDLAVQICSNDPLVSLQTAQVLARLSQGLLTTRWRLPGFTQPGPATPRNAFGFKDGTGNPRTAADIDNAVWITEGPWRHGTFLVLRRIPMDVQGFAALPTSRQEAVIGSRRDTGAPLTGHTEFDEIDLFGKHPDGTYVLPVDAHSRRAHARFDGGRQMLRRGFTYTSGNDETGLLFLAFMKDPALFTRVQTRLAEQDALNDFIKHTGSAVFLMLPGTGDNTVLRLPG
;
A
#
# COMPACT_ATOMS: atom_id res chain seq x y z
N MET A 1 -8.87 2.39 4.76
CA MET A 1 -9.47 3.64 5.28
C MET A 1 -8.58 4.19 6.37
N ALA A 2 -8.68 5.48 6.68
CA ALA A 2 -8.10 6.05 7.88
C ALA A 2 -9.15 6.68 8.77
N LEU A 3 -8.85 6.69 10.07
CA LEU A 3 -9.72 7.15 11.12
C LEU A 3 -8.95 8.13 12.01
N ASP A 4 -9.66 9.10 12.58
CA ASP A 4 -9.13 10.06 13.55
C ASP A 4 -9.74 9.77 14.93
N LEU A 5 -8.93 9.93 15.97
CA LEU A 5 -9.35 9.75 17.35
C LEU A 5 -10.23 10.93 17.77
N VAL A 6 -11.39 10.65 18.37
CA VAL A 6 -12.26 11.67 18.97
C VAL A 6 -11.56 12.25 20.20
N ASP A 7 -11.67 13.57 20.39
CA ASP A 7 -11.06 14.25 21.53
C ASP A 7 -11.52 13.66 22.87
N GLY A 8 -10.57 13.49 23.79
CA GLY A 8 -10.80 12.84 25.09
C GLY A 8 -10.74 11.30 25.07
N THR A 9 -10.61 10.68 23.89
CA THR A 9 -10.34 9.23 23.80
C THR A 9 -8.91 8.95 24.26
N ASP A 10 -8.76 8.10 25.27
CA ASP A 10 -7.46 7.69 25.80
C ASP A 10 -6.99 6.33 25.24
N ARG A 11 -5.80 5.91 25.68
CA ARG A 11 -5.21 4.63 25.29
C ARG A 11 -6.10 3.44 25.67
N GLN A 12 -6.70 3.47 26.86
CA GLN A 12 -7.49 2.36 27.37
C GLN A 12 -8.77 2.16 26.53
N ALA A 13 -9.45 3.25 26.18
CA ALA A 13 -10.59 3.22 25.29
C ALA A 13 -10.22 2.67 23.90
N LEU A 14 -9.08 3.09 23.34
CA LEU A 14 -8.62 2.57 22.07
C LEU A 14 -8.25 1.07 22.14
N ASP A 15 -7.59 0.62 23.21
CA ASP A 15 -7.31 -0.80 23.41
C ASP A 15 -8.62 -1.61 23.48
N HIS A 16 -9.67 -1.10 24.12
CA HIS A 16 -11.00 -1.74 24.10
C HIS A 16 -11.58 -1.83 22.69
N VAL A 17 -11.49 -0.78 21.88
CA VAL A 17 -11.93 -0.80 20.47
C VAL A 17 -11.19 -1.87 19.66
N LEU A 18 -9.86 -1.94 19.78
CA LEU A 18 -9.07 -2.97 19.09
C LEU A 18 -9.46 -4.39 19.52
N ALA A 19 -9.80 -4.58 20.80
CA ALA A 19 -10.30 -5.84 21.29
C ALA A 19 -11.67 -6.22 20.72
N ASP A 20 -12.60 -5.28 20.68
CA ASP A 20 -13.94 -5.52 20.15
C ASP A 20 -13.90 -5.78 18.64
N TRP A 21 -13.08 -5.04 17.91
CA TRP A 21 -12.81 -5.29 16.50
C TRP A 21 -12.22 -6.69 16.28
N SER A 22 -11.23 -7.09 17.08
CA SER A 22 -10.63 -8.43 16.96
C SER A 22 -11.67 -9.53 17.17
N ARG A 23 -12.50 -9.42 18.22
CA ARG A 23 -13.56 -10.39 18.51
C ARG A 23 -14.63 -10.45 17.41
N ALA A 24 -14.95 -9.32 16.79
CA ALA A 24 -15.93 -9.27 15.70
C ALA A 24 -15.40 -9.81 14.36
N ILE A 25 -14.09 -9.71 14.13
CA ILE A 25 -13.51 -10.03 12.82
C ILE A 25 -12.81 -11.39 12.79
N GLU A 26 -12.12 -11.81 13.86
CA GLU A 26 -11.37 -13.08 13.87
C GLU A 26 -12.25 -14.28 13.44
N PRO A 27 -13.46 -14.50 13.96
CA PRO A 27 -14.31 -15.62 13.52
C PRO A 27 -14.67 -15.51 12.03
N THR A 28 -14.97 -14.30 11.56
CA THR A 28 -15.31 -14.00 10.17
C THR A 28 -14.14 -14.33 9.23
N THR A 29 -12.90 -13.98 9.58
CA THR A 29 -11.71 -14.33 8.78
C THR A 29 -11.47 -15.84 8.68
N ARG A 30 -12.09 -16.63 9.57
CA ARG A 30 -12.05 -18.10 9.58
C ARG A 30 -13.31 -18.73 8.99
N GLY A 31 -14.12 -17.97 8.25
CA GLY A 31 -15.35 -18.49 7.62
C GLY A 31 -16.52 -18.68 8.57
N LYS A 32 -16.46 -18.14 9.80
CA LYS A 32 -17.50 -18.27 10.83
C LYS A 32 -17.97 -16.89 11.29
N PRO A 33 -18.64 -16.11 10.43
CA PRO A 33 -19.09 -14.77 10.79
C PRO A 33 -19.96 -14.79 12.04
N ASN A 34 -19.63 -13.95 13.01
CA ASN A 34 -20.41 -13.74 14.24
C ASN A 34 -21.20 -12.43 14.22
N ALA A 35 -20.85 -11.49 13.33
CA ALA A 35 -21.61 -10.27 13.08
C ALA A 35 -22.82 -10.57 12.16
N PRO A 36 -24.06 -10.19 12.54
CA PRO A 36 -25.24 -10.40 11.72
C PRO A 36 -25.13 -9.83 10.29
N GLU A 37 -24.44 -8.70 10.14
CA GLU A 37 -24.22 -8.00 8.87
C GLU A 37 -23.42 -8.83 7.85
N LEU A 38 -22.69 -9.84 8.32
CA LEU A 38 -21.83 -10.72 7.52
C LEU A 38 -22.39 -12.15 7.40
N ALA A 39 -23.55 -12.42 8.02
CA ALA A 39 -24.15 -13.75 8.01
C ALA A 39 -24.56 -14.17 6.58
N GLY A 40 -24.14 -15.36 6.17
CA GLY A 40 -24.45 -15.93 4.85
C GLY A 40 -23.58 -15.40 3.69
N LEU A 41 -22.63 -14.49 3.94
CA LEU A 41 -21.69 -14.03 2.92
C LEU A 41 -20.46 -14.93 2.82
N ASP A 42 -19.86 -15.02 1.63
CA ASP A 42 -18.57 -15.68 1.44
C ASP A 42 -17.43 -14.79 1.95
N THR A 43 -16.92 -15.12 3.13
CA THR A 43 -15.87 -14.36 3.82
C THR A 43 -14.46 -14.79 3.42
N THR A 44 -14.32 -15.62 2.39
CA THR A 44 -13.03 -16.08 1.88
C THR A 44 -12.14 -14.90 1.50
N GLY A 45 -10.90 -14.93 2.00
CA GLY A 45 -9.91 -13.88 1.73
C GLY A 45 -10.12 -12.60 2.54
N LEU A 46 -11.10 -12.56 3.47
CA LEU A 46 -11.23 -11.42 4.38
C LEU A 46 -9.97 -11.29 5.24
N THR A 47 -9.36 -10.11 5.16
CA THR A 47 -8.25 -9.68 6.01
C THR A 47 -8.52 -8.27 6.52
N VAL A 48 -8.16 -8.02 7.77
CA VAL A 48 -8.19 -6.69 8.38
C VAL A 48 -6.81 -6.42 8.98
N THR A 49 -6.16 -5.35 8.53
CA THR A 49 -4.83 -4.95 8.99
C THR A 49 -4.93 -3.55 9.58
N ILE A 50 -4.39 -3.37 10.78
CA ILE A 50 -4.50 -2.13 11.55
C ILE A 50 -3.11 -1.53 11.75
N GLY A 51 -3.01 -0.21 11.66
CA GLY A 51 -1.79 0.51 11.96
C GLY A 51 -2.05 1.86 12.60
N VAL A 52 -1.02 2.42 13.23
CA VAL A 52 -1.06 3.72 13.91
C VAL A 52 -0.33 4.78 13.08
N GLY A 53 -0.92 5.97 12.99
CA GLY A 53 -0.33 7.12 12.31
C GLY A 53 0.62 7.91 13.23
N PRO A 54 1.43 8.83 12.68
CA PRO A 54 2.46 9.55 13.42
C PRO A 54 1.93 10.51 14.50
N GLY A 55 0.69 10.96 14.41
CA GLY A 55 0.08 11.85 15.40
C GLY A 55 -0.48 11.13 16.64
N LEU A 56 -0.84 9.85 16.51
CA LEU A 56 -1.49 9.10 17.57
C LEU A 56 -0.60 8.92 18.81
N PRO A 57 0.70 8.58 18.70
CA PRO A 57 1.54 8.29 19.86
C PRO A 57 1.56 9.38 20.93
N SER A 58 1.68 10.65 20.54
CA SER A 58 1.66 11.79 21.46
C SER A 58 0.31 12.02 22.13
N ARG A 59 -0.80 11.61 21.50
CA ARG A 59 -2.16 11.79 22.04
C ARG A 59 -2.48 10.79 23.15
N ILE A 60 -1.92 9.58 23.07
CA ILE A 60 -2.27 8.46 23.96
C ILE A 60 -1.10 7.96 24.82
N GLY A 61 0.06 8.63 24.77
CA GLY A 61 1.25 8.25 25.54
C GLY A 61 1.87 6.93 25.07
N LEU A 62 1.78 6.62 23.78
CA LEU A 62 2.37 5.41 23.20
C LEU A 62 3.81 5.69 22.75
N THR A 63 4.72 4.75 23.00
CA THR A 63 6.10 4.83 22.49
C THR A 63 6.18 4.22 21.10
N ALA A 64 6.40 5.06 20.09
CA ALA A 64 6.59 4.63 18.69
C ALA A 64 8.08 4.66 18.29
N PRO A 65 8.48 3.88 17.27
CA PRO A 65 9.81 3.98 16.67
C PRO A 65 10.04 5.39 16.08
N PRO A 66 11.28 5.91 16.11
CA PRO A 66 11.58 7.24 15.58
C PRO A 66 11.32 7.37 14.07
N GLU A 67 11.24 6.26 13.34
CA GLU A 67 10.93 6.23 11.91
C GLU A 67 9.44 6.51 11.61
N LEU A 68 8.54 6.47 12.61
CA LEU A 68 7.13 6.83 12.44
C LEU A 68 6.96 8.36 12.39
N VAL A 69 7.40 8.94 11.28
CA VAL A 69 7.27 10.37 10.98
C VAL A 69 6.52 10.59 9.68
N PRO A 70 5.81 11.72 9.50
CA PRO A 70 5.16 12.04 8.23
C PRO A 70 6.16 11.97 7.06
N ILE A 71 5.72 11.42 5.92
CA ILE A 71 6.50 11.50 4.68
C ILE A 71 6.67 12.99 4.33
N PRO A 72 7.89 13.47 4.07
CA PRO A 72 8.12 14.86 3.71
C PRO A 72 7.40 15.21 2.40
N ALA A 73 7.17 16.49 2.15
CA ALA A 73 6.68 16.93 0.85
C ALA A 73 7.70 16.55 -0.23
N LEU A 74 7.23 15.90 -1.29
CA LEU A 74 8.07 15.45 -2.40
C LEU A 74 7.84 16.31 -3.64
N PRO A 75 8.84 16.46 -4.53
CA PRO A 75 8.64 17.20 -5.78
C PRO A 75 7.47 16.62 -6.60
N GLY A 76 6.67 17.50 -7.19
CA GLY A 76 5.48 17.09 -7.97
C GLY A 76 4.23 16.80 -7.16
N ASP A 77 4.31 16.79 -5.82
CA ASP A 77 3.14 16.59 -4.95
C ASP A 77 2.01 17.59 -5.24
N ARG A 78 0.78 17.07 -5.28
CA ARG A 78 -0.47 17.81 -5.36
C ARG A 78 -1.44 17.27 -4.29
N LEU A 79 -0.91 17.11 -3.08
CA LEU A 79 -1.60 16.45 -1.99
C LEU A 79 -2.84 17.24 -1.59
N GLN A 80 -3.96 16.53 -1.47
CA GLN A 80 -5.21 17.05 -0.97
C GLN A 80 -5.34 16.61 0.49
N PRO A 81 -5.47 17.54 1.46
CA PRO A 81 -5.51 17.20 2.89
C PRO A 81 -6.56 16.14 3.26
N ALA A 82 -7.68 16.11 2.52
CA ALA A 82 -8.75 15.13 2.70
C ALA A 82 -8.33 13.66 2.46
N PHE A 83 -7.23 13.42 1.74
CA PHE A 83 -6.68 12.08 1.46
C PHE A 83 -5.32 11.84 2.13
N CYS A 84 -4.97 12.65 3.12
CA CYS A 84 -3.66 12.58 3.77
C CYS A 84 -3.78 12.26 5.26
N GLY A 85 -2.77 11.57 5.80
CA GLY A 85 -2.66 11.27 7.24
C GLY A 85 -3.81 10.41 7.80
N GLY A 86 -4.01 10.53 9.11
CA GLY A 86 -4.94 9.74 9.91
C GLY A 86 -4.27 9.19 11.16
N ASP A 87 -5.00 9.06 12.26
CA ASP A 87 -4.49 8.48 13.50
C ASP A 87 -4.41 6.95 13.44
N LEU A 88 -5.35 6.31 12.75
CA LEU A 88 -5.38 4.86 12.54
C LEU A 88 -5.59 4.54 11.06
N ALA A 89 -4.88 3.53 10.58
CA ALA A 89 -5.19 2.85 9.33
C ALA A 89 -5.96 1.57 9.60
N VAL A 90 -6.97 1.32 8.77
CA VAL A 90 -7.65 0.03 8.69
C VAL A 90 -7.72 -0.38 7.22
N GLN A 91 -6.92 -1.38 6.84
CA GLN A 91 -6.98 -2.01 5.52
C GLN A 91 -7.90 -3.23 5.60
N ILE A 92 -8.93 -3.24 4.77
CA ILE A 92 -9.88 -4.34 4.66
C ILE A 92 -9.76 -4.87 3.24
N CYS A 93 -9.49 -6.15 3.08
CA CYS A 93 -9.49 -6.82 1.78
C CYS A 93 -10.35 -8.08 1.87
N SER A 94 -11.13 -8.37 0.83
CA SER A 94 -11.92 -9.59 0.68
C SER A 94 -12.07 -9.90 -0.80
N ASN A 95 -12.38 -11.15 -1.14
CA ASN A 95 -12.76 -11.54 -2.50
C ASN A 95 -14.18 -11.05 -2.87
N ASP A 96 -15.00 -10.72 -1.86
CA ASP A 96 -16.32 -10.11 -2.03
C ASP A 96 -16.31 -8.63 -1.58
N PRO A 97 -16.62 -7.67 -2.48
CA PRO A 97 -16.68 -6.25 -2.11
C PRO A 97 -17.77 -5.95 -1.06
N LEU A 98 -18.87 -6.71 -1.02
CA LEU A 98 -19.92 -6.54 -0.02
C LEU A 98 -19.40 -6.92 1.37
N VAL A 99 -18.61 -7.99 1.49
CA VAL A 99 -17.95 -8.37 2.76
C VAL A 99 -17.02 -7.27 3.24
N SER A 100 -16.23 -6.66 2.33
CA SER A 100 -15.37 -5.53 2.69
C SER A 100 -16.17 -4.33 3.19
N LEU A 101 -17.29 -4.01 2.52
CA LEU A 101 -18.18 -2.93 2.90
C LEU A 101 -18.84 -3.17 4.26
N GLN A 102 -19.43 -4.34 4.48
CA GLN A 102 -20.10 -4.70 5.74
C GLN A 102 -19.11 -4.76 6.90
N THR A 103 -17.91 -5.31 6.67
CA THR A 103 -16.83 -5.28 7.66
C THR A 103 -16.52 -3.84 8.08
N ALA A 104 -16.39 -2.91 7.14
CA ALA A 104 -16.17 -1.50 7.48
C ALA A 104 -17.30 -0.89 8.32
N GLN A 105 -18.55 -1.29 8.09
CA GLN A 105 -19.69 -0.84 8.90
C GLN A 105 -19.68 -1.42 10.32
N VAL A 106 -19.37 -2.71 10.47
CA VAL A 106 -19.21 -3.36 11.78
C VAL A 106 -18.12 -2.65 12.59
N LEU A 107 -16.97 -2.37 11.99
CA LEU A 107 -15.86 -1.66 12.67
C LEU A 107 -16.26 -0.23 13.05
N ALA A 108 -16.95 0.49 12.17
CA ALA A 108 -17.44 1.83 12.45
C ALA A 108 -18.45 1.86 13.61
N ARG A 109 -19.39 0.90 13.64
CA ARG A 109 -20.37 0.76 14.73
C ARG A 109 -19.69 0.49 16.08
N LEU A 110 -18.71 -0.42 16.10
CA LEU A 110 -18.00 -0.79 17.33
C LEU A 110 -17.06 0.31 17.86
N SER A 111 -16.73 1.31 17.04
CA SER A 111 -15.86 2.43 17.43
C SER A 111 -16.63 3.76 17.53
N GLN A 112 -17.96 3.70 17.48
CA GLN A 112 -18.82 4.88 17.51
C GLN A 112 -18.55 5.73 18.76
N GLY A 113 -18.33 7.04 18.55
CA GLY A 113 -18.02 7.99 19.61
C GLY A 113 -16.55 8.03 20.03
N LEU A 114 -15.71 7.09 19.57
CA LEU A 114 -14.27 7.04 19.88
C LEU A 114 -13.42 7.31 18.64
N LEU A 115 -13.88 6.90 17.46
CA LEU A 115 -13.21 7.11 16.18
C LEU A 115 -14.16 7.75 15.17
N THR A 116 -13.63 8.63 14.33
CA THR A 116 -14.35 9.18 13.16
C THR A 116 -13.63 8.78 11.88
N THR A 117 -14.40 8.60 10.79
CA THR A 117 -13.79 8.32 9.49
C THR A 117 -13.15 9.57 8.93
N ARG A 118 -11.84 9.52 8.69
CA ARG A 118 -11.09 10.59 8.02
C ARG A 118 -11.25 10.50 6.51
N TRP A 119 -10.97 9.32 5.95
CA TRP A 119 -11.16 9.02 4.54
C TRP A 119 -11.34 7.53 4.27
N ARG A 120 -12.06 7.20 3.20
CA ARG A 120 -12.22 5.84 2.67
C ARG A 120 -11.83 5.83 1.20
N LEU A 121 -10.99 4.87 0.83
CA LEU A 121 -10.47 4.70 -0.52
C LEU A 121 -10.76 3.24 -0.92
N PRO A 122 -11.93 2.95 -1.50
CA PRO A 122 -12.20 1.64 -2.07
C PRO A 122 -11.34 1.42 -3.32
N GLY A 123 -10.90 0.19 -3.52
CA GLY A 123 -10.12 -0.20 -4.69
C GLY A 123 -10.29 -1.69 -4.99
N PHE A 124 -9.87 -2.10 -6.17
CA PHE A 124 -9.97 -3.46 -6.66
C PHE A 124 -8.67 -3.87 -7.35
N THR A 125 -8.48 -5.18 -7.52
CA THR A 125 -7.36 -5.74 -8.26
C THR A 125 -7.81 -7.01 -8.97
N GLN A 126 -7.05 -7.45 -9.97
CA GLN A 126 -7.33 -8.69 -10.67
C GLN A 126 -7.22 -9.88 -9.70
N PRO A 127 -8.20 -10.78 -9.63
CA PRO A 127 -8.11 -11.97 -8.79
C PRO A 127 -7.15 -13.01 -9.39
N GLY A 128 -6.67 -13.91 -8.54
CA GLY A 128 -5.88 -15.09 -8.94
C GLY A 128 -4.39 -14.99 -8.62
N PRO A 129 -3.63 -16.04 -8.97
CA PRO A 129 -2.22 -16.18 -8.55
C PRO A 129 -1.20 -15.47 -9.46
N ALA A 130 -1.63 -15.00 -10.64
CA ALA A 130 -0.75 -14.29 -11.56
C ALA A 130 -0.50 -12.84 -11.10
N THR A 131 0.63 -12.26 -11.51
CA THR A 131 0.89 -10.84 -11.28
C THR A 131 -0.25 -9.99 -11.87
N PRO A 132 -0.94 -9.18 -11.06
CA PRO A 132 -2.09 -8.42 -11.52
C PRO A 132 -1.66 -7.30 -12.48
N ARG A 133 -2.63 -6.74 -13.20
CA ARG A 133 -2.43 -5.55 -14.02
C ARG A 133 -3.07 -4.32 -13.38
N ASN A 134 -2.44 -3.16 -13.55
CA ASN A 134 -3.00 -1.88 -13.14
C ASN A 134 -3.83 -1.22 -14.27
N ALA A 135 -4.34 0.00 -14.03
CA ALA A 135 -5.20 0.71 -14.99
C ALA A 135 -4.51 1.09 -16.32
N PHE A 136 -3.18 1.18 -16.37
CA PHE A 136 -2.45 1.33 -17.64
C PHE A 136 -2.36 0.01 -18.43
N GLY A 137 -2.75 -1.10 -17.81
CA GLY A 137 -2.74 -2.44 -18.40
C GLY A 137 -1.40 -3.16 -18.31
N PHE A 138 -0.43 -2.66 -17.54
CA PHE A 138 0.86 -3.30 -17.31
C PHE A 138 0.82 -4.19 -16.06
N LYS A 139 1.63 -5.26 -16.04
CA LYS A 139 1.82 -6.08 -14.84
C LYS A 139 2.43 -5.22 -13.73
N ASP A 140 1.83 -5.29 -12.54
CA ASP A 140 2.22 -4.49 -11.39
C ASP A 140 2.44 -5.38 -10.17
N GLY A 141 3.71 -5.58 -9.82
CA GLY A 141 4.12 -6.44 -8.72
C GLY A 141 5.33 -7.33 -9.02
N THR A 142 5.75 -7.42 -10.28
CA THR A 142 6.86 -8.28 -10.75
C THR A 142 8.14 -8.12 -9.93
N GLY A 143 8.57 -6.88 -9.66
CA GLY A 143 9.80 -6.59 -8.90
C GLY A 143 9.65 -6.60 -7.36
N ASN A 144 8.56 -7.16 -6.81
CA ASN A 144 8.39 -7.31 -5.37
C ASN A 144 9.34 -8.38 -4.80
N PRO A 145 9.66 -8.33 -3.48
CA PRO A 145 10.26 -9.48 -2.80
C PRO A 145 9.32 -10.70 -2.95
N ARG A 146 9.90 -11.87 -3.28
CA ARG A 146 9.12 -13.05 -3.69
C ARG A 146 9.24 -14.23 -2.72
N THR A 147 10.43 -14.46 -2.18
CA THR A 147 10.62 -15.55 -1.21
C THR A 147 10.26 -15.08 0.19
N ALA A 148 9.98 -16.02 1.09
CA ALA A 148 9.77 -15.69 2.51
C ALA A 148 10.98 -14.94 3.08
N ALA A 149 12.20 -15.34 2.72
CA ALA A 149 13.42 -14.67 3.15
C ALA A 149 13.53 -13.22 2.60
N ASP A 150 13.16 -12.97 1.35
CA ASP A 150 13.15 -11.61 0.78
C ASP A 150 12.14 -10.73 1.50
N ILE A 151 10.94 -11.27 1.77
CA ILE A 151 9.88 -10.57 2.49
C ILE A 151 10.33 -10.28 3.92
N ASP A 152 10.90 -11.25 4.61
CA ASP A 152 11.42 -11.08 5.97
C ASP A 152 12.52 -10.02 6.03
N ASN A 153 13.34 -9.93 4.99
CA ASN A 153 14.38 -8.91 4.84
C ASN A 153 13.85 -7.53 4.48
N ALA A 154 12.74 -7.44 3.73
CA ALA A 154 12.20 -6.18 3.22
C ALA A 154 11.12 -5.54 4.13
N VAL A 155 10.32 -6.34 4.83
CA VAL A 155 9.02 -5.91 5.39
C VAL A 155 9.02 -5.79 6.92
N TRP A 156 9.53 -6.78 7.66
CA TRP A 156 9.25 -6.89 9.10
C TRP A 156 10.25 -6.17 10.01
N ILE A 157 9.75 -5.40 10.97
CA ILE A 157 10.55 -4.86 12.06
C ILE A 157 11.10 -6.02 12.89
N THR A 158 12.40 -6.02 13.15
CA THR A 158 13.10 -7.17 13.76
C THR A 158 13.27 -7.05 15.27
N GLU A 159 13.16 -5.84 15.82
CA GLU A 159 13.53 -5.53 17.22
C GLU A 159 12.51 -4.62 17.90
N GLY A 160 12.60 -4.57 19.23
CA GLY A 160 11.76 -3.72 20.07
C GLY A 160 10.30 -4.15 20.18
N PRO A 161 9.45 -3.32 20.82
CA PRO A 161 8.03 -3.62 21.06
C PRO A 161 7.21 -3.80 19.77
N TRP A 162 7.70 -3.27 18.66
CA TRP A 162 7.04 -3.28 17.36
C TRP A 162 7.53 -4.41 16.44
N ARG A 163 8.33 -5.34 16.97
CA ARG A 163 8.79 -6.53 16.25
C ARG A 163 7.62 -7.28 15.63
N HIS A 164 7.80 -7.77 14.40
CA HIS A 164 6.77 -8.37 13.55
C HIS A 164 5.71 -7.40 13.01
N GLY A 165 5.80 -6.11 13.34
CA GLY A 165 5.09 -5.04 12.64
C GLY A 165 5.82 -4.64 11.35
N THR A 166 5.26 -3.67 10.63
CA THR A 166 5.85 -3.10 9.41
C THR A 166 5.36 -1.67 9.19
N PHE A 167 6.08 -0.85 8.44
CA PHE A 167 5.56 0.44 8.01
C PHE A 167 4.80 0.29 6.71
N LEU A 168 3.66 0.97 6.61
CA LEU A 168 2.88 1.13 5.40
C LEU A 168 2.96 2.59 4.95
N VAL A 169 3.41 2.81 3.72
CA VAL A 169 3.17 4.07 3.01
C VAL A 169 2.03 3.88 2.01
N LEU A 170 1.01 4.74 2.10
CA LEU A 170 -0.09 4.83 1.15
C LEU A 170 0.03 6.10 0.32
N ARG A 171 -0.10 5.96 -1.00
CA ARG A 171 -0.23 7.09 -1.94
C ARG A 171 -1.46 6.91 -2.80
N ARG A 172 -2.27 7.97 -2.92
CA ARG A 172 -3.38 8.05 -3.87
C ARG A 172 -2.86 8.70 -5.15
N ILE A 173 -2.85 7.93 -6.24
CA ILE A 173 -2.20 8.31 -7.50
C ILE A 173 -3.20 8.28 -8.66
N PRO A 174 -3.89 9.39 -8.97
CA PRO A 174 -4.60 9.55 -10.23
C PRO A 174 -3.70 9.25 -11.43
N MET A 175 -4.28 8.59 -12.42
CA MET A 175 -3.61 8.15 -13.64
C MET A 175 -4.33 8.71 -14.88
N ASP A 176 -3.59 9.35 -15.78
CA ASP A 176 -4.08 9.74 -17.10
C ASP A 176 -4.09 8.53 -18.04
N VAL A 177 -5.08 7.64 -17.83
CA VAL A 177 -5.21 6.39 -18.57
C VAL A 177 -5.39 6.63 -20.07
N GLN A 178 -6.14 7.67 -20.45
CA GLN A 178 -6.39 7.98 -21.86
C GLN A 178 -5.16 8.56 -22.54
N GLY A 179 -4.48 9.53 -21.91
CA GLY A 179 -3.25 10.11 -22.44
C GLY A 179 -2.15 9.06 -22.58
N PHE A 180 -2.00 8.16 -21.60
CA PHE A 180 -1.04 7.06 -21.69
C PHE A 180 -1.40 6.06 -22.79
N ALA A 181 -2.68 5.70 -22.93
CA ALA A 181 -3.15 4.77 -23.96
C ALA A 181 -3.01 5.33 -25.38
N ALA A 182 -2.96 6.65 -25.56
CA ALA A 182 -2.75 7.30 -26.85
C ALA A 182 -1.31 7.18 -27.38
N LEU A 183 -0.34 6.84 -26.51
CA LEU A 183 1.03 6.57 -26.93
C LEU A 183 1.13 5.26 -27.73
N PRO A 184 2.02 5.14 -28.72
CA PRO A 184 2.37 3.86 -29.31
C PRO A 184 2.85 2.87 -28.24
N THR A 185 2.53 1.58 -28.38
CA THR A 185 2.91 0.54 -27.40
C THR A 185 4.40 0.57 -27.05
N SER A 186 5.28 0.74 -28.03
CA SER A 186 6.73 0.83 -27.80
C SER A 186 7.12 1.99 -26.89
N ARG A 187 6.39 3.12 -26.94
CA ARG A 187 6.61 4.26 -26.04
C ARG A 187 6.05 4.00 -24.65
N GLN A 188 4.90 3.35 -24.54
CA GLN A 188 4.37 2.91 -23.23
C GLN A 188 5.35 1.94 -22.54
N GLU A 189 5.86 0.96 -23.29
CA GLU A 189 6.88 0.01 -22.82
C GLU A 189 8.17 0.70 -22.42
N ALA A 190 8.60 1.73 -23.16
CA ALA A 190 9.78 2.54 -22.81
C ALA A 190 9.58 3.34 -21.51
N VAL A 191 8.38 3.93 -21.31
CA VAL A 191 8.04 4.67 -20.07
C VAL A 191 8.05 3.72 -18.86
N ILE A 192 7.45 2.54 -18.98
CA ILE A 192 7.39 1.58 -17.86
C ILE A 192 8.72 0.85 -17.66
N GLY A 193 9.40 0.53 -18.76
CA GLY A 193 10.62 -0.29 -18.78
C GLY A 193 10.35 -1.81 -18.78
N SER A 194 9.18 -2.24 -19.24
CA SER A 194 8.83 -3.66 -19.43
C SER A 194 7.88 -3.85 -20.62
N ARG A 195 7.79 -5.08 -21.09
CA ARG A 195 6.87 -5.50 -22.16
C ARG A 195 5.43 -5.53 -21.66
N ARG A 196 4.52 -4.99 -22.44
CA ARG A 196 3.10 -4.87 -22.04
C ARG A 196 2.44 -6.24 -21.90
N ASP A 197 2.72 -7.16 -22.82
CA ASP A 197 2.07 -8.47 -22.91
C ASP A 197 2.58 -9.45 -21.84
N THR A 198 3.89 -9.60 -21.71
CA THR A 198 4.57 -10.61 -20.89
C THR A 198 4.96 -10.07 -19.51
N GLY A 199 5.23 -8.78 -19.41
CA GLY A 199 5.86 -8.14 -18.24
C GLY A 199 7.36 -8.30 -18.18
N ALA A 200 8.00 -8.94 -19.17
CA ALA A 200 9.44 -9.08 -19.23
C ALA A 200 10.12 -7.70 -19.25
N PRO A 201 11.29 -7.51 -18.63
CA PRO A 201 12.04 -6.28 -18.83
C PRO A 201 12.41 -6.12 -20.31
N LEU A 202 12.62 -4.88 -20.76
CA LEU A 202 12.97 -4.63 -22.17
C LEU A 202 14.28 -5.33 -22.61
N THR A 203 15.12 -5.68 -21.64
CA THR A 203 16.38 -6.40 -21.78
C THR A 203 16.26 -7.92 -21.65
N GLY A 204 15.07 -8.45 -21.36
CA GLY A 204 14.85 -9.87 -21.08
C GLY A 204 13.74 -10.48 -21.94
N HIS A 205 13.38 -11.72 -21.61
CA HIS A 205 12.45 -12.57 -22.34
C HIS A 205 11.22 -12.97 -21.51
N THR A 206 11.40 -13.25 -20.21
CA THR A 206 10.31 -13.62 -19.31
C THR A 206 10.08 -12.57 -18.24
N GLU A 207 8.89 -12.59 -17.62
CA GLU A 207 8.51 -11.62 -16.58
C GLU A 207 9.56 -11.46 -15.48
N PHE A 208 10.19 -12.58 -15.07
CA PHE A 208 11.06 -12.62 -13.91
C PHE A 208 12.54 -12.65 -14.26
N ASP A 209 12.89 -12.33 -15.51
CA ASP A 209 14.28 -12.11 -15.86
C ASP A 209 14.81 -10.86 -15.13
N GLU A 210 16.08 -10.90 -14.73
CA GLU A 210 16.74 -9.76 -14.10
C GLU A 210 16.80 -8.56 -15.04
N ILE A 211 16.62 -7.36 -14.48
CA ILE A 211 16.72 -6.12 -15.25
C ILE A 211 18.20 -5.79 -15.50
N ASP A 212 18.62 -5.77 -16.76
CA ASP A 212 19.95 -5.30 -17.13
C ASP A 212 19.97 -3.76 -17.28
N LEU A 213 20.39 -3.07 -16.21
CA LEU A 213 20.50 -1.61 -16.20
C LEU A 213 21.60 -1.07 -17.14
N PHE A 214 22.50 -1.92 -17.62
CA PHE A 214 23.66 -1.53 -18.42
C PHE A 214 23.59 -2.02 -19.86
N GLY A 215 22.58 -2.82 -20.21
CA GLY A 215 22.32 -3.27 -21.57
C GLY A 215 22.19 -2.09 -22.53
N LYS A 216 22.93 -2.14 -23.64
CA LYS A 216 22.97 -1.09 -24.66
C LYS A 216 22.64 -1.63 -26.04
N HIS A 217 22.02 -0.80 -26.84
CA HIS A 217 21.93 -0.98 -28.29
C HIS A 217 23.31 -0.77 -28.94
N PRO A 218 23.51 -1.23 -30.20
CA PRO A 218 24.77 -1.03 -30.93
C PRO A 218 25.18 0.45 -31.10
N ASP A 219 24.22 1.38 -31.07
CA ASP A 219 24.45 2.82 -31.13
C ASP A 219 24.89 3.44 -29.79
N GLY A 220 25.02 2.63 -28.73
CA GLY A 220 25.46 3.04 -27.41
C GLY A 220 24.36 3.56 -26.49
N THR A 221 23.11 3.68 -26.97
CA THR A 221 21.96 4.05 -26.14
C THR A 221 21.53 2.88 -25.25
N TYR A 222 20.92 3.17 -24.10
CA TYR A 222 20.45 2.11 -23.20
C TYR A 222 19.20 1.44 -23.75
N VAL A 223 19.15 0.10 -23.68
CA VAL A 223 17.95 -0.68 -24.03
C VAL A 223 16.80 -0.38 -23.07
N LEU A 224 17.13 -0.25 -21.78
CA LEU A 224 16.22 0.27 -20.77
C LEU A 224 16.45 1.78 -20.61
N PRO A 225 15.52 2.64 -21.07
CA PRO A 225 15.68 4.09 -21.02
C PRO A 225 16.07 4.62 -19.64
N VAL A 226 16.87 5.67 -19.59
CA VAL A 226 17.42 6.23 -18.34
C VAL A 226 16.35 6.76 -17.38
N ASP A 227 15.21 7.14 -17.95
CA ASP A 227 14.00 7.68 -17.33
C ASP A 227 12.88 6.65 -17.20
N ALA A 228 13.09 5.39 -17.61
CA ALA A 228 12.10 4.33 -17.47
C ALA A 228 11.75 4.08 -15.99
N HIS A 229 10.46 3.94 -15.67
CA HIS A 229 9.97 3.78 -14.31
C HIS A 229 10.64 2.62 -13.57
N SER A 230 10.71 1.43 -14.19
CA SER A 230 11.34 0.24 -13.58
C SER A 230 12.83 0.44 -13.30
N ARG A 231 13.53 1.21 -14.14
CA ARG A 231 14.93 1.61 -13.92
C ARG A 231 15.03 2.52 -12.71
N ARG A 232 14.26 3.62 -12.70
CA ARG A 232 14.31 4.62 -11.63
C ARG A 232 13.85 4.02 -10.29
N ALA A 233 12.94 3.06 -10.28
CA ALA A 233 12.50 2.37 -9.07
C ALA A 233 13.44 1.24 -8.61
N HIS A 234 14.49 0.90 -9.37
CA HIS A 234 15.27 -0.31 -9.15
C HIS A 234 16.03 -0.33 -7.80
N ALA A 235 15.90 -1.43 -7.06
CA ALA A 235 16.46 -1.59 -5.71
C ALA A 235 17.99 -1.51 -5.64
N ARG A 236 18.70 -1.74 -6.75
CA ARG A 236 20.17 -1.59 -6.85
C ARG A 236 20.64 -0.20 -6.39
N PHE A 237 19.85 0.84 -6.64
CA PHE A 237 20.19 2.20 -6.21
C PHE A 237 19.97 2.45 -4.71
N ASP A 238 19.40 1.48 -4.00
CA ASP A 238 19.13 1.52 -2.57
C ASP A 238 19.86 0.41 -1.79
N GLY A 239 20.94 -0.12 -2.39
CA GLY A 239 21.74 -1.21 -1.80
C GLY A 239 21.01 -2.55 -1.80
N GLY A 240 20.10 -2.76 -2.76
CA GLY A 240 19.28 -3.97 -2.84
C GLY A 240 18.07 -3.99 -1.91
N ARG A 241 17.85 -2.93 -1.11
CA ARG A 241 16.67 -2.83 -0.23
C ARG A 241 15.40 -2.70 -1.07
N GLN A 242 14.40 -3.52 -0.73
CA GLN A 242 13.11 -3.56 -1.41
C GLN A 242 11.98 -3.10 -0.49
N MET A 243 10.84 -2.80 -1.10
CA MET A 243 9.55 -2.64 -0.43
C MET A 243 8.55 -3.60 -1.08
N LEU A 244 7.62 -4.13 -0.30
CA LEU A 244 6.53 -4.94 -0.82
C LEU A 244 5.38 -4.03 -1.28
N ARG A 245 5.16 -3.93 -2.59
CA ARG A 245 4.10 -3.12 -3.18
C ARG A 245 2.83 -3.95 -3.32
N ARG A 246 1.71 -3.45 -2.81
CA ARG A 246 0.40 -4.12 -2.88
C ARG A 246 -0.70 -3.12 -3.26
N GLY A 247 -0.59 -2.60 -4.48
CA GLY A 247 -1.49 -1.57 -4.99
C GLY A 247 -2.87 -2.09 -5.41
N PHE A 248 -3.85 -1.19 -5.41
CA PHE A 248 -5.21 -1.45 -5.89
C PHE A 248 -5.61 -0.35 -6.88
N THR A 249 -6.26 -0.71 -7.98
CA THR A 249 -6.88 0.27 -8.87
C THR A 249 -8.10 0.87 -8.16
N TYR A 250 -8.36 2.17 -8.35
CA TYR A 250 -9.60 2.79 -7.91
C TYR A 250 -10.23 3.59 -9.05
N THR A 251 -11.54 3.78 -8.93
CA THR A 251 -12.31 4.75 -9.70
C THR A 251 -13.11 5.63 -8.74
N SER A 252 -13.37 6.88 -9.11
CA SER A 252 -14.26 7.77 -8.35
C SER A 252 -15.34 8.39 -9.23
N GLY A 253 -16.35 9.01 -8.61
CA GLY A 253 -17.56 9.50 -9.30
C GLY A 253 -17.35 10.66 -10.30
N ASN A 254 -16.11 11.12 -10.50
CA ASN A 254 -15.70 12.09 -11.50
C ASN A 254 -14.94 11.42 -12.66
N ASP A 255 -15.14 10.12 -12.88
CA ASP A 255 -14.43 9.26 -13.83
C ASP A 255 -12.91 9.19 -13.64
N GLU A 256 -12.40 9.73 -12.52
CA GLU A 256 -10.99 9.61 -12.20
C GLU A 256 -10.65 8.15 -11.92
N THR A 257 -9.63 7.66 -12.60
CA THR A 257 -9.05 6.33 -12.40
C THR A 257 -7.63 6.49 -11.88
N GLY A 258 -7.21 5.61 -10.98
CA GLY A 258 -5.85 5.68 -10.46
C GLY A 258 -5.41 4.44 -9.69
N LEU A 259 -4.26 4.58 -9.04
CA LEU A 259 -3.65 3.57 -8.18
C LEU A 259 -3.68 4.04 -6.72
N LEU A 260 -4.25 3.22 -5.85
CA LEU A 260 -3.98 3.23 -4.42
C LEU A 260 -2.69 2.45 -4.22
N PHE A 261 -1.56 3.14 -4.21
CA PHE A 261 -0.26 2.53 -4.02
C PHE A 261 -0.03 2.30 -2.52
N LEU A 262 0.20 1.05 -2.14
CA LEU A 262 0.56 0.66 -0.78
C LEU A 262 1.93 -0.01 -0.83
N ALA A 263 2.86 0.47 -0.01
CA ALA A 263 4.19 -0.11 0.14
C ALA A 263 4.44 -0.48 1.60
N PHE A 264 4.76 -1.75 1.84
CA PHE A 264 5.17 -2.28 3.14
C PHE A 264 6.68 -2.43 3.21
N MET A 265 7.26 -2.01 4.32
CA MET A 265 8.72 -1.88 4.47
C MET A 265 9.15 -1.76 5.93
N LYS A 266 10.43 -2.04 6.20
CA LYS A 266 11.03 -1.84 7.54
C LYS A 266 11.28 -0.38 7.92
N ASP A 267 11.51 0.48 6.93
CA ASP A 267 11.90 1.87 7.13
C ASP A 267 11.29 2.76 6.01
N PRO A 268 10.37 3.69 6.34
CA PRO A 268 9.75 4.64 5.40
C PRO A 268 10.75 5.53 4.65
N ALA A 269 11.98 5.71 5.15
CA ALA A 269 13.00 6.49 4.47
C ALA A 269 13.38 5.88 3.11
N LEU A 270 13.23 4.56 2.94
CA LEU A 270 13.39 3.92 1.63
C LEU A 270 12.38 4.45 0.61
N PHE A 271 11.10 4.60 1.00
CA PHE A 271 10.06 5.11 0.11
C PHE A 271 10.40 6.55 -0.28
N THR A 272 10.79 7.37 0.69
CA THR A 272 11.17 8.77 0.48
C THR A 272 12.31 8.88 -0.53
N ARG A 273 13.37 8.08 -0.41
CA ARG A 273 14.49 8.08 -1.37
C ARG A 273 14.07 7.65 -2.77
N VAL A 274 13.36 6.53 -2.89
CA VAL A 274 12.88 6.01 -4.18
C VAL A 274 11.96 7.02 -4.85
N GLN A 275 10.97 7.55 -4.13
CA GLN A 275 10.01 8.51 -4.66
C GLN A 275 10.65 9.86 -5.04
N THR A 276 11.68 10.31 -4.30
CA THR A 276 12.46 11.50 -4.68
C THR A 276 13.17 11.28 -6.02
N ARG A 277 13.84 10.13 -6.18
CA ARG A 277 14.52 9.75 -7.43
C ARG A 277 13.56 9.60 -8.62
N LEU A 278 12.33 9.15 -8.37
CA LEU A 278 11.26 9.10 -9.38
C LEU A 278 10.80 10.51 -9.75
N ALA A 279 10.56 11.38 -8.77
CA ALA A 279 10.08 12.73 -9.00
C ALA A 279 11.03 13.60 -9.84
N GLU A 280 12.33 13.29 -9.86
CA GLU A 280 13.33 14.02 -10.64
C GLU A 280 13.26 13.75 -12.15
N GLN A 281 13.09 12.48 -12.56
CA GLN A 281 13.37 12.04 -13.94
C GLN A 281 12.56 10.82 -14.41
N ASP A 282 11.49 10.44 -13.72
CA ASP A 282 10.64 9.32 -14.18
C ASP A 282 9.69 9.77 -15.29
N ALA A 283 9.77 9.12 -16.45
CA ALA A 283 8.89 9.39 -17.59
C ALA A 283 7.41 9.11 -17.28
N LEU A 284 7.11 8.29 -16.27
CA LEU A 284 5.74 8.02 -15.85
C LEU A 284 5.06 9.25 -15.24
N ASN A 285 5.82 10.22 -14.71
CA ASN A 285 5.29 11.42 -14.06
C ASN A 285 4.41 12.28 -14.97
N ASP A 286 4.55 12.18 -16.29
CA ASP A 286 3.68 12.87 -17.24
C ASP A 286 2.23 12.36 -17.17
N PHE A 287 2.02 11.14 -16.67
CA PHE A 287 0.74 10.44 -16.67
C PHE A 287 0.19 10.17 -15.27
N ILE A 288 0.91 10.57 -14.21
CA ILE A 288 0.48 10.33 -12.83
C ILE A 288 0.61 11.58 -11.97
N LYS A 289 -0.21 11.66 -10.93
CA LYS A 289 -0.14 12.75 -9.94
C LYS A 289 -0.30 12.16 -8.55
N HIS A 290 0.48 12.61 -7.57
CA HIS A 290 0.27 12.20 -6.18
C HIS A 290 -0.69 13.18 -5.48
N THR A 291 -1.84 12.68 -5.03
CA THR A 291 -2.92 13.50 -4.45
C THR A 291 -3.30 13.14 -3.02
N GLY A 292 -2.75 12.04 -2.48
CA GLY A 292 -2.94 11.65 -1.09
C GLY A 292 -1.70 10.93 -0.59
N SER A 293 -1.39 11.10 0.69
CA SER A 293 -0.21 10.53 1.33
C SER A 293 -0.47 10.23 2.79
N ALA A 294 -0.18 9.00 3.21
CA ALA A 294 -0.22 8.63 4.61
C ALA A 294 0.88 7.58 4.91
N VAL A 295 1.34 7.60 6.15
CA VAL A 295 2.29 6.62 6.68
C VAL A 295 1.74 6.08 7.99
N PHE A 296 1.82 4.77 8.16
CA PHE A 296 1.32 4.07 9.32
C PHE A 296 2.32 3.01 9.75
N LEU A 297 2.41 2.79 11.06
CA LEU A 297 3.06 1.63 11.64
C LEU A 297 2.02 0.54 11.87
N MET A 298 2.04 -0.48 11.02
CA MET A 298 1.14 -1.61 11.07
C MET A 298 1.48 -2.51 12.26
N LEU A 299 0.46 -2.84 13.04
CA LEU A 299 0.60 -3.59 14.27
C LEU A 299 1.12 -5.02 13.99
N PRO A 300 1.91 -5.60 14.91
CA PRO A 300 2.17 -7.03 14.91
C PRO A 300 0.87 -7.84 14.95
N GLY A 301 0.93 -9.06 14.41
CA GLY A 301 -0.19 -10.01 14.50
C GLY A 301 -0.45 -10.46 15.95
N THR A 302 -1.60 -11.10 16.15
CA THR A 302 -2.00 -11.68 17.44
C THR A 302 -1.79 -13.19 17.44
N GLY A 303 -1.64 -13.77 18.63
CA GLY A 303 -1.68 -15.22 18.81
C GLY A 303 -3.11 -15.74 18.87
N ASP A 304 -3.27 -17.07 18.85
CA ASP A 304 -4.57 -17.73 18.97
C ASP A 304 -5.31 -17.29 20.25
N ASN A 305 -6.59 -16.98 20.12
CA ASN A 305 -7.47 -16.52 21.21
C ASN A 305 -7.00 -15.23 21.91
N THR A 306 -6.18 -14.42 21.23
CA THR A 306 -5.78 -13.09 21.70
C THR A 306 -6.28 -12.00 20.76
N VAL A 307 -6.42 -10.79 21.29
CA VAL A 307 -6.90 -9.63 20.56
C VAL A 307 -5.77 -8.67 20.24
N LEU A 308 -5.95 -7.84 19.20
CA LEU A 308 -5.01 -6.77 18.87
C LEU A 308 -4.94 -5.78 20.03
N ARG A 309 -3.71 -5.38 20.36
CA ARG A 309 -3.37 -4.39 21.39
C ARG A 309 -2.25 -3.51 20.88
N LEU A 310 -2.19 -2.28 21.38
CA LEU A 310 -1.02 -1.44 21.17
C LEU A 310 0.17 -1.99 22.00
N PRO A 311 1.39 -2.09 21.45
CA PRO A 311 2.55 -2.56 22.20
C PRO A 311 2.91 -1.68 23.42
N GLY A 312 3.47 -2.31 24.45
CA GLY A 312 3.86 -1.69 25.72
C GLY A 312 2.65 -1.34 26.57
#